data_AF-A0A699RYB2-F1
#
_entry.id   AF-A0A699RYB2-F1
#
_cell.length_a   1.000
_cell.length_b   1.000
_cell.length_c   1.000
_cell.angle_alpha   90.00
_cell.angle_beta   90.00
_cell.angle_gamma   90.00
#
_symmetry.space_group_name_H-M   'P 1'
#
loop_
_entity.id
_entity.type
_entity.pdbx_description
1 polymer ?
#
loop_
_entity_poly.entity_id
_entity_poly.type
_entity_poly.pdbx_seq_one_letter_code
_entity_poly.pdbx_strand_id
1 'polypeptide(L)'
;RSILALGDITESIPDEESDIAVLEEPEHLTWYHHGKRWKIKFRYVVGIVHTNYLEYVKREKYGSAYAFLLKYMNNWVADIYCHKLHVVYVFITKSLYSQ
;
A
#
# COMPACT_ATOMS: atom_id res chain seq x y z
N ARG A 1 -13.09 6.37 12.67
CA ARG A 1 -11.82 6.01 13.34
C ARG A 1 -11.69 4.49 13.29
N SER A 2 -11.02 3.95 12.28
CA SER A 2 -10.58 2.55 12.34
C SER A 2 -9.20 2.57 12.98
N ILE A 3 -9.22 2.26 14.27
CA ILE A 3 -8.16 2.41 15.26
C ILE A 3 -7.87 1.03 15.84
N LEU A 4 -7.81 0.00 14.99
CA LEU A 4 -7.51 -1.33 15.50
C LEU A 4 -6.01 -1.38 15.83
N ALA A 5 -5.71 -0.85 17.02
CA ALA A 5 -4.58 -1.22 17.85
C ALA A 5 -4.76 -2.68 18.29
N LEU A 6 -4.81 -3.60 17.31
CA LEU A 6 -4.83 -5.05 17.54
C LEU A 6 -3.41 -5.62 17.73
N GLY A 7 -2.42 -4.75 17.92
CA GLY A 7 -1.02 -5.14 17.91
C GLY A 7 -0.51 -5.34 16.49
N ASP A 8 0.80 -5.60 16.39
CA ASP A 8 1.44 -5.94 15.12
C ASP A 8 0.93 -7.31 14.67
N ILE A 9 0.19 -7.38 13.55
CA ILE A 9 -0.32 -8.65 12.99
C ILE A 9 0.80 -9.65 12.69
N THR A 10 2.05 -9.19 12.53
CA THR A 10 3.18 -10.09 12.35
C THR A 10 3.51 -10.89 13.62
N GLU A 11 3.03 -10.49 14.79
CA GLU A 11 3.16 -11.24 16.04
C GLU A 11 2.19 -12.42 16.15
N SER A 12 1.03 -12.35 15.48
CA SER A 12 0.04 -13.43 15.52
C SER A 12 0.35 -14.59 14.57
N ILE A 13 1.29 -14.39 13.64
CA ILE A 13 1.67 -15.39 12.64
C ILE A 13 2.97 -16.05 13.13
N PRO A 14 3.07 -17.39 13.26
CA PRO A 14 4.32 -18.06 13.60
C PRO A 14 5.40 -17.86 12.52
N ASP A 15 6.68 -17.82 12.90
CA ASP A 15 7.79 -17.68 11.94
C ASP A 15 7.92 -18.90 11.00
N GLU A 16 7.41 -20.05 11.40
CA GLU A 16 7.41 -21.30 10.62
C GLU A 16 6.41 -21.28 9.44
N GLU A 17 5.38 -20.43 9.53
CA GLU A 17 4.31 -20.30 8.53
C GLU A 17 4.46 -19.02 7.69
N SER A 18 5.49 -18.21 7.93
CA SER A 18 5.66 -16.90 7.29
C SER A 18 6.49 -16.96 5.99
N ASP A 19 5.99 -17.69 5.00
CA ASP A 19 6.64 -17.80 3.68
C ASP A 19 6.42 -16.56 2.81
N ILE A 20 5.16 -16.24 2.47
CA ILE A 20 4.82 -15.18 1.50
C ILE A 20 3.77 -14.24 2.10
N ALA A 21 4.04 -12.94 2.07
CA ALA A 21 3.05 -11.89 2.34
C ALA A 21 2.65 -11.17 1.05
N VAL A 22 1.36 -10.95 0.86
CA VAL A 22 0.81 -10.08 -0.17
C VAL A 22 0.12 -8.90 0.53
N LEU A 23 0.63 -7.68 0.31
CA LEU A 23 0.15 -6.46 0.95
C LEU A 23 -0.64 -5.65 -0.06
N GLU A 24 -1.94 -5.46 0.19
CA GLU A 24 -2.77 -4.50 -0.54
C GLU A 24 -2.52 -3.10 0.00
N GLU A 25 -2.36 -2.10 -0.86
CA GLU A 25 -2.02 -0.72 -0.48
C GLU A 25 -0.82 -0.65 0.49
N PRO A 26 0.34 -1.22 0.12
CA PRO A 26 1.51 -1.26 0.98
C PRO A 26 1.97 0.14 1.38
N GLU A 27 1.69 1.18 0.58
CA GLU A 27 1.93 2.58 0.91
C GLU A 27 1.20 3.05 2.18
N HIS A 28 0.08 2.44 2.55
CA HIS A 28 -0.61 2.76 3.79
C HIS A 28 -0.10 1.88 4.92
N LEU A 29 0.07 0.58 4.66
CA LEU A 29 0.53 -0.37 5.67
C LEU A 29 1.95 -0.05 6.16
N THR A 30 2.85 0.36 5.26
CA THR A 30 4.27 0.57 5.60
C THR A 30 4.54 1.86 6.37
N TRP A 31 3.75 2.90 6.16
CA TRP A 31 3.92 4.19 6.85
C TRP A 31 3.48 4.12 8.32
N TYR A 32 2.51 3.27 8.64
CA TYR A 32 1.97 3.11 9.99
C TYR A 32 2.42 1.81 10.68
N HIS A 33 3.34 1.06 10.05
CA HIS A 33 3.85 -0.18 10.63
C HIS A 33 4.90 0.09 11.71
N HIS A 34 4.51 -0.05 12.97
CA HIS A 34 5.41 0.04 14.14
C HIS A 34 6.06 -1.30 14.52
N GLY A 35 5.84 -2.33 13.70
CA GLY A 35 6.19 -3.71 13.95
C GLY A 35 7.50 -4.22 13.35
N LYS A 36 7.71 -5.55 13.36
CA LYS A 36 8.82 -6.18 12.63
C LYS A 36 8.68 -5.85 11.14
N ARG A 37 9.79 -5.47 10.48
CA ARG A 37 9.75 -5.19 9.03
C ARG A 37 9.21 -6.41 8.27
N TRP A 38 8.32 -6.18 7.31
CA TRP A 38 7.73 -7.24 6.48
C TRP A 38 8.76 -8.17 5.86
N LYS A 39 9.88 -7.63 5.34
CA LYS A 39 11.00 -8.42 4.77
C LYS A 39 11.79 -9.25 5.79
N ILE A 40 11.67 -8.94 7.08
CA ILE A 40 12.29 -9.74 8.15
C ILE A 40 11.35 -10.86 8.57
N LYS A 41 10.05 -10.58 8.61
CA LYS A 41 9.04 -11.58 9.01
C LYS A 41 8.82 -12.63 7.93
N PHE A 42 8.66 -12.19 6.68
CA PHE A 42 8.30 -13.07 5.57
C PHE A 42 9.48 -13.29 4.63
N ARG A 43 9.64 -14.52 4.14
CA ARG A 43 10.69 -14.87 3.17
C ARG A 43 10.50 -14.13 1.85
N TYR A 44 9.25 -13.84 1.48
CA TYR A 44 8.93 -13.05 0.31
C TYR A 44 7.74 -12.12 0.56
N VAL A 45 7.82 -10.88 0.06
CA VAL A 45 6.78 -9.87 0.28
C VAL A 45 6.46 -9.21 -1.05
N VAL A 46 5.21 -9.31 -1.47
CA VAL A 46 4.68 -8.68 -2.67
C VAL A 46 3.75 -7.56 -2.24
N GLY A 47 4.02 -6.33 -2.68
CA GLY A 47 3.12 -5.20 -2.49
C GLY A 47 2.28 -4.92 -3.75
N ILE A 48 0.99 -4.69 -3.56
CA ILE A 48 0.06 -4.29 -4.62
C ILE A 48 -0.38 -2.85 -4.34
N VAL A 49 0.18 -1.91 -5.10
CA VAL A 49 -0.09 -0.47 -4.95
C VAL A 49 -1.39 -0.13 -5.67
N HIS A 50 -2.33 0.52 -4.98
CA HIS A 50 -3.59 0.98 -5.58
C HIS A 50 -3.55 2.49 -5.83
N THR A 51 -3.66 2.88 -7.09
CA THR A 51 -3.43 4.27 -7.48
C THR A 51 -4.67 5.17 -7.45
N ASN A 52 -5.78 4.75 -6.83
CA ASN A 52 -7.03 5.52 -6.85
C ASN A 52 -6.85 6.96 -6.28
N TYR A 53 -5.92 7.15 -5.35
CA TYR A 53 -5.57 8.47 -4.81
C TYR A 53 -4.96 9.43 -5.84
N LEU A 54 -4.18 8.92 -6.79
CA LEU A 54 -3.52 9.77 -7.79
C LEU A 54 -4.53 10.41 -8.73
N GLU A 55 -5.64 9.72 -8.98
CA GLU A 55 -6.71 10.25 -9.83
C GLU A 55 -7.54 11.32 -9.10
N TYR A 56 -7.72 11.17 -7.78
CA TYR A 56 -8.32 12.20 -6.94
C TYR A 56 -7.50 13.51 -6.94
N VAL A 57 -6.20 13.40 -6.69
CA VAL A 57 -5.30 14.57 -6.58
C VAL A 57 -5.13 15.27 -7.94
N LYS A 58 -5.11 14.53 -9.06
CA LYS A 58 -5.01 15.10 -10.41
C LYS A 58 -6.14 16.06 -10.78
N ARG A 59 -7.28 16.04 -10.09
CA ARG A 59 -8.42 16.96 -10.32
C ARG A 59 -8.21 18.34 -9.71
N GLU A 60 -7.18 18.56 -8.90
CA GLU A 60 -6.86 19.87 -8.34
C GLU A 60 -5.97 20.72 -9.26
N LYS A 61 -6.11 22.05 -9.16
CA LYS A 61 -5.51 23.06 -10.06
C LYS A 61 -3.97 23.03 -10.15
N TYR A 62 -3.29 22.38 -9.20
CA TYR A 62 -1.84 22.11 -9.16
C TYR A 62 -1.50 20.64 -8.87
N GLY A 63 -2.52 19.76 -8.91
CA GLY A 63 -2.44 18.41 -8.39
C GLY A 63 -1.63 17.44 -9.23
N SER A 64 -1.31 17.76 -10.49
CA SER A 64 -0.55 16.85 -11.37
C SER A 64 0.90 16.64 -10.91
N ALA A 65 1.61 17.72 -10.57
CA ALA A 65 2.99 17.66 -10.06
C ALA A 65 3.04 17.05 -8.66
N TYR A 66 2.08 17.43 -7.80
CA TYR A 66 1.96 16.88 -6.45
C TYR A 66 1.61 15.38 -6.48
N ALA A 67 0.69 14.96 -7.36
CA ALA A 67 0.38 13.54 -7.58
C ALA A 67 1.62 12.77 -8.08
N PHE A 68 2.41 13.35 -8.98
CA PHE A 68 3.64 12.70 -9.44
C PHE A 68 4.63 12.47 -8.28
N LEU A 69 4.84 13.49 -7.44
CA LEU A 69 5.72 13.38 -6.28
C LEU A 69 5.20 12.34 -5.26
N LEU A 70 3.91 12.39 -4.94
CA LEU A 70 3.27 11.42 -4.04
C LEU A 70 3.37 10.00 -4.56
N LYS A 71 3.17 9.78 -5.88
CA LYS A 71 3.35 8.47 -6.50
C LYS A 71 4.77 7.96 -6.30
N TYR A 72 5.75 8.83 -6.54
CA TYR A 72 7.15 8.46 -6.43
C TYR A 72 7.51 8.11 -4.98
N MET A 73 7.10 8.93 -4.01
CA MET A 73 7.32 8.68 -2.59
C MET A 73 6.62 7.40 -2.11
N ASN A 74 5.36 7.18 -2.49
CA ASN A 74 4.63 5.97 -2.11
C ASN A 74 5.28 4.70 -2.66
N ASN A 75 5.66 4.72 -3.94
CA ASN A 75 6.37 3.59 -4.53
C ASN A 75 7.73 3.37 -3.87
N TRP A 76 8.47 4.44 -3.58
CA TRP A 76 9.78 4.35 -2.92
C TRP A 76 9.68 3.76 -1.52
N VAL A 77 8.74 4.24 -0.70
CA VAL A 77 8.53 3.69 0.64
C VAL A 77 8.08 2.23 0.53
N ALA A 78 7.11 1.90 -0.32
CA ALA A 78 6.67 0.52 -0.48
C ALA A 78 7.81 -0.41 -0.93
N ASP A 79 8.76 0.07 -1.74
CA ASP A 79 9.90 -0.73 -2.23
C ASP A 79 10.91 -1.05 -1.11
N ILE A 80 11.04 -0.15 -0.14
CA ILE A 80 11.85 -0.38 1.07
C ILE A 80 11.29 -1.52 1.91
N TYR A 81 9.99 -1.80 1.86
CA TYR A 81 9.33 -2.80 2.70
C TYR A 81 8.83 -4.04 1.96
N CYS A 82 8.77 -4.02 0.63
CA CYS A 82 8.43 -5.17 -0.20
C CYS A 82 9.66 -5.68 -0.96
N HIS A 83 9.62 -6.94 -1.41
CA HIS A 83 10.60 -7.51 -2.33
C HIS A 83 10.21 -7.27 -3.79
N LYS A 84 8.92 -7.20 -4.05
CA LYS A 84 8.36 -6.93 -5.37
C LYS A 84 7.13 -6.05 -5.24
N LEU A 85 7.01 -5.06 -6.12
CA LEU A 85 5.84 -4.19 -6.19
C LEU A 85 5.13 -4.34 -7.53
N HIS A 86 3.81 -4.47 -7.47
CA HIS A 86 2.93 -4.44 -8.62
C HIS A 86 1.97 -3.25 -8.47
N VAL A 87 2.02 -2.33 -9.43
CA VAL A 87 1.08 -1.20 -9.47
C VAL A 87 -0.16 -1.65 -10.23
N VAL A 88 -1.32 -1.64 -9.58
CA VAL A 88 -2.60 -1.97 -10.19
C VAL A 88 -3.42 -0.70 -10.35
N TYR A 89 -3.76 -0.38 -11.59
CA TYR A 89 -4.67 0.71 -11.90
C TYR A 89 -6.11 0.19 -11.81
N VAL A 90 -6.75 0.44 -10.68
CA VAL A 90 -8.19 0.20 -10.54
C VAL A 90 -8.92 1.34 -11.26
N PHE A 91 -9.26 1.11 -12.53
CA PHE A 91 -10.19 1.98 -13.25
C PHE A 91 -11.61 1.67 -12.76
N ILE A 92 -12.09 2.43 -11.78
CA ILE A 92 -13.52 2.46 -11.47
C ILE A 92 -14.18 3.17 -12.65
N THR A 93 -14.70 2.41 -13.61
CA THR A 93 -15.64 2.98 -14.58
C THR A 93 -16.82 3.50 -13.77
N LYS A 94 -17.01 4.83 -13.76
CA LYS A 94 -18.22 5.45 -13.22
C LYS A 94 -19.43 5.00 -14.08
N SER A 95 -19.90 3.78 -13.88
CA SER A 95 -21.13 3.26 -14.51
C SER A 95 -22.29 3.17 -13.53
N LEU A 96 -22.17 3.76 -12.33
CA LEU A 96 -23.20 3.72 -11.28
C LEU A 96 -23.56 5.09 -10.67
N TYR A 97 -23.21 6.21 -11.32
CA TYR A 97 -23.65 7.57 -10.92
C TYR A 97 -24.32 8.29 -12.09
N SER A 98 -25.27 7.61 -12.75
CA SER A 98 -26.25 8.24 -13.65
C SER A 98 -27.63 7.73 -13.29
N GLN A 99 -28.17 8.24 -12.17
CA GLN A 99 -29.60 8.51 -12.03
C GLN A 99 -29.77 10.02 -11.87
#